data_AF-A0A8T4SVB6-F1
#
_entry.id   AF-A0A8T4SVB6-F1
#
_cell.length_a   1.000
_cell.length_b   1.000
_cell.length_c   1.000
_cell.angle_alpha   90.00
_cell.angle_beta   90.00
_cell.angle_gamma   90.00
#
_symmetry.space_group_name_H-M   'P 1'
#
loop_
_entity.id
_entity.type
_entity.pdbx_description
1 polymer ?
#
loop_
_entity_poly.entity_id
_entity_poly.type
_entity_poly.pdbx_seq_one_letter_code
_entity_poly.pdbx_strand_id
1 'polypeptide(L)'
;MVQELEKMGKEIINVLMIVDASQLHQVLADTIAHFSRNGMPGLFFSTTKPTRFFQEELIKKKVDVEKIIFLESMVDESNIYKNVVFVQTLEDLTGISIVLEAFIQEPSQEKYVLIDSLDLLKMYNNQEIVFNFVEQITQLCTLNKTNCIMMTSKKDEDGFVTKIKPFFKKVLFKV
;
A
#
# COMPACT_ATOMS: atom_id res chain seq x y z
N MET A 1 -3.22 15.45 0.53
CA MET A 1 -3.18 14.12 -0.11
C MET A 1 -4.57 13.49 -0.19
N VAL A 2 -5.27 13.25 0.92
CA VAL A 2 -6.65 12.71 0.84
C VAL A 2 -7.59 13.61 0.04
N GLN A 3 -7.54 14.94 0.23
CA GLN A 3 -8.30 15.88 -0.62
C GLN A 3 -7.96 15.76 -2.12
N GLU A 4 -6.73 15.38 -2.45
CA GLU A 4 -6.33 15.15 -3.85
C GLU A 4 -6.87 13.82 -4.37
N LEU A 5 -7.03 12.80 -3.52
CA LEU A 5 -7.73 11.55 -3.85
C LEU A 5 -9.23 11.80 -4.05
N GLU A 6 -9.86 12.59 -3.17
CA GLU A 6 -11.29 12.94 -3.26
C GLU A 6 -11.63 13.64 -4.58
N LYS A 7 -10.74 14.53 -5.05
CA LYS A 7 -10.90 15.22 -6.34
C LYS A 7 -10.81 14.28 -7.55
N MET A 8 -10.24 13.09 -7.41
CA MET A 8 -10.05 12.14 -8.52
C MET A 8 -11.30 11.32 -8.82
N GLY A 9 -12.36 11.47 -8.02
CA GLY A 9 -13.65 10.83 -8.26
C GLY A 9 -13.61 9.30 -8.12
N LYS A 10 -14.44 8.60 -8.89
CA LYS A 10 -14.58 7.12 -8.84
C LYS A 10 -13.70 6.37 -9.84
N GLU A 11 -12.83 7.06 -10.57
CA GLU A 11 -11.95 6.37 -11.51
C GLU A 11 -10.93 5.51 -10.76
N ILE A 12 -10.57 4.34 -11.30
CA ILE A 12 -9.49 3.52 -10.74
C ILE A 12 -8.21 4.34 -10.74
N ILE A 13 -7.53 4.35 -9.58
CA ILE A 13 -6.37 5.19 -9.38
C ILE A 13 -5.15 4.35 -9.06
N ASN A 14 -4.14 4.45 -9.94
CA ASN A 14 -2.75 4.11 -9.58
C ASN A 14 -2.05 5.41 -9.14
N VAL A 15 -1.74 5.50 -7.84
CA VAL A 15 -1.10 6.66 -7.22
C VAL A 15 0.23 6.27 -6.63
N LEU A 16 1.28 7.01 -6.99
CA LEU A 16 2.51 7.05 -6.23
C LEU A 16 2.47 8.26 -5.29
N MET A 17 2.62 8.03 -3.99
CA MET A 17 2.72 9.10 -3.00
C MET A 17 4.16 9.20 -2.50
N ILE A 18 4.74 10.39 -2.63
CA ILE A 18 6.05 10.74 -2.09
C ILE A 18 5.79 11.59 -0.84
N VAL A 19 6.08 11.01 0.32
CA VAL A 19 5.65 11.52 1.63
C VAL A 19 6.85 11.67 2.55
N ASP A 20 7.04 12.82 3.20
CA ASP A 20 8.07 12.91 4.24
C ASP A 20 7.91 11.82 5.31
N ALA A 21 9.04 11.24 5.73
CA ALA A 21 9.05 10.14 6.70
C ALA A 21 8.32 10.49 8.01
N SER A 22 8.37 11.76 8.44
CA SER A 22 7.67 12.25 9.64
C SER A 22 6.14 12.24 9.50
N GLN A 23 5.62 12.25 8.28
CA GLN A 23 4.19 12.29 7.97
C GLN A 23 3.65 10.96 7.44
N LEU A 24 4.51 10.01 7.08
CA LEU A 24 4.15 8.74 6.45
C LEU A 24 3.03 8.01 7.19
N HIS A 25 3.17 7.84 8.51
CA HIS A 25 2.19 7.13 9.33
C HIS A 25 0.80 7.77 9.27
N GLN A 26 0.72 9.10 9.43
CA GLN A 26 -0.56 9.80 9.39
C GLN A 26 -1.20 9.73 8.00
N VAL A 27 -0.38 9.88 6.95
CA VAL A 27 -0.84 9.81 5.56
C VAL A 27 -1.35 8.42 5.21
N LEU A 28 -0.72 7.35 5.69
CA LEU A 28 -1.19 5.98 5.53
C LEU A 28 -2.55 5.79 6.21
N ALA A 29 -2.66 6.14 7.50
CA ALA A 29 -3.90 6.00 8.24
C ALA A 29 -5.06 6.80 7.61
N ASP A 30 -4.79 8.01 7.13
CA ASP A 30 -5.78 8.84 6.44
C ASP A 30 -6.18 8.27 5.07
N THR A 31 -5.22 7.69 4.34
CA THR A 31 -5.47 7.04 3.04
C THR A 31 -6.33 5.80 3.20
N ILE A 32 -6.00 4.94 4.18
CA ILE A 32 -6.80 3.76 4.52
C ILE A 32 -8.21 4.19 4.91
N ALA A 33 -8.33 5.15 5.84
CA ALA A 33 -9.62 5.64 6.29
C ALA A 33 -10.48 6.23 5.15
N HIS A 34 -9.87 6.88 4.17
CA HIS A 34 -10.58 7.39 3.00
C HIS A 34 -11.26 6.26 2.21
N PHE A 35 -10.52 5.21 1.84
CA PHE A 35 -11.09 4.10 1.07
C PHE A 35 -12.11 3.30 1.89
N SER A 36 -11.80 2.99 3.15
CA SER A 36 -12.70 2.19 4.00
C SER A 36 -14.02 2.90 4.29
N ARG A 37 -14.04 4.23 4.43
CA ARG A 37 -15.30 5.01 4.59
C ARG A 37 -16.20 4.95 3.38
N ASN A 38 -15.64 4.71 2.20
CA ASN A 38 -16.40 4.47 0.97
C ASN A 38 -16.89 3.00 0.87
N GLY A 39 -16.72 2.19 1.92
CA GLY A 39 -17.12 0.79 1.97
C GLY A 39 -16.19 -0.15 1.20
N MET A 40 -15.03 0.35 0.76
CA MET A 40 -14.11 -0.38 -0.10
C MET A 40 -13.27 -1.38 0.73
N PRO A 41 -13.31 -2.69 0.45
CA PRO A 41 -12.37 -3.64 1.05
C PRO A 41 -10.94 -3.35 0.59
N GLY A 42 -9.98 -3.64 1.45
CA GLY A 42 -8.59 -3.25 1.25
C GLY A 42 -7.59 -4.34 1.58
N LEU A 43 -6.42 -4.26 0.97
CA LEU A 43 -5.21 -4.89 1.47
C LEU A 43 -4.18 -3.80 1.76
N PHE A 44 -3.64 -3.81 2.97
CA PHE A 44 -2.56 -2.91 3.37
C PHE A 44 -1.30 -3.71 3.70
N PHE A 45 -0.24 -3.50 2.92
CA PHE A 45 1.07 -4.06 3.18
C PHE A 45 1.96 -3.05 3.90
N SER A 46 2.22 -3.32 5.17
CA SER A 46 3.15 -2.57 5.99
C SER A 46 4.53 -3.19 6.02
N THR A 47 5.50 -2.46 5.48
CA THR A 47 6.93 -2.80 5.61
C THR A 47 7.59 -2.04 6.77
N THR A 48 7.00 -0.93 7.23
CA THR A 48 7.68 0.00 8.15
C THR A 48 7.38 -0.26 9.62
N LYS A 49 6.20 -0.81 9.95
CA LYS A 49 5.74 -1.04 11.32
C LYS A 49 4.81 -2.26 11.42
N PRO A 50 4.67 -2.88 12.61
CA PRO A 50 3.58 -3.80 12.86
C PRO A 50 2.21 -3.17 12.59
N THR A 51 1.33 -3.93 11.97
CA THR A 51 0.02 -3.49 11.50
C THR A 51 -0.94 -3.17 12.64
N ARG A 52 -0.74 -3.74 13.84
CA ARG A 52 -1.54 -3.42 15.03
C ARG A 52 -1.60 -1.93 15.33
N PHE A 53 -0.49 -1.20 15.13
CA PHE A 53 -0.44 0.24 15.37
C PHE A 53 -1.40 1.00 14.46
N PHE A 54 -1.49 0.59 13.20
CA PHE A 54 -2.44 1.15 12.25
C PHE A 54 -3.86 0.71 12.60
N GLN A 55 -4.09 -0.56 12.95
CA GLN A 55 -5.41 -1.05 13.34
C GLN A 55 -5.98 -0.29 14.54
N GLU A 56 -5.19 -0.07 15.58
CA GLU A 56 -5.60 0.71 16.76
C GLU A 56 -5.94 2.17 16.42
N GLU A 57 -5.17 2.83 15.54
CA GLU A 57 -5.46 4.18 15.07
C GLU A 57 -6.73 4.22 14.20
N LEU A 58 -6.88 3.25 13.31
CA LEU A 58 -8.02 3.13 12.39
C LEU A 58 -9.33 2.90 13.14
N ILE A 59 -9.32 2.08 14.19
CA ILE A 59 -10.47 1.88 15.08
C ILE A 59 -10.87 3.22 15.74
N LYS A 60 -9.91 4.01 16.23
CA LYS A 60 -10.17 5.36 16.77
C LYS A 60 -10.77 6.30 15.71
N LYS A 61 -10.39 6.13 14.45
CA LYS A 61 -10.96 6.84 13.28
C LYS A 61 -12.29 6.27 12.77
N LYS A 62 -12.88 5.29 13.49
CA LYS A 62 -14.13 4.58 13.15
C LYS A 62 -14.06 3.84 11.81
N VAL A 63 -12.90 3.29 11.48
CA VAL A 63 -12.70 2.43 10.32
C VAL A 63 -12.99 0.98 10.72
N ASP A 64 -13.74 0.29 9.87
CA ASP A 64 -14.00 -1.15 10.01
C ASP A 64 -12.77 -1.94 9.54
N VAL A 65 -11.88 -2.25 10.48
CA VAL A 65 -10.61 -2.92 10.19
C VAL A 65 -10.80 -4.37 9.71
N GLU A 66 -11.92 -5.02 10.01
CA GLU A 66 -12.20 -6.40 9.59
C GLU A 66 -12.37 -6.53 8.06
N LYS A 67 -12.61 -5.42 7.36
CA LYS A 67 -12.69 -5.35 5.88
C LYS A 67 -11.33 -5.12 5.22
N ILE A 68 -10.26 -5.11 6.00
CA ILE A 68 -8.90 -4.87 5.53
C ILE A 68 -8.07 -6.11 5.84
N ILE A 69 -7.37 -6.63 4.84
CA ILE A 69 -6.31 -7.62 5.04
C ILE A 69 -5.02 -6.86 5.29
N PHE A 70 -4.36 -7.15 6.40
CA PHE A 70 -3.08 -6.55 6.75
C PHE A 70 -1.97 -7.54 6.40
N LEU A 71 -1.01 -7.11 5.59
CA LEU A 71 0.21 -7.86 5.30
C LEU A 71 1.35 -7.20 6.07
N GLU A 72 2.13 -8.00 6.80
CA GLU A 72 3.29 -7.49 7.55
C GLU A 72 4.46 -8.47 7.51
N SER A 73 5.67 -7.92 7.53
CA SER A 73 6.91 -8.70 7.62
C SER A 73 7.55 -8.69 9.01
N MET A 74 7.00 -7.92 9.95
CA MET A 74 7.47 -7.87 11.33
C MET A 74 6.53 -8.68 12.21
N VAL A 75 7.04 -9.75 12.82
CA VAL A 75 6.25 -10.54 13.77
C VAL A 75 5.97 -9.67 14.98
N ASP A 76 4.70 -9.47 15.29
CA ASP A 76 4.25 -8.87 16.55
C ASP A 76 3.39 -9.91 17.30
N GLU A 77 3.98 -10.59 18.29
CA GLU A 77 3.27 -11.57 19.11
C GLU A 77 2.11 -10.95 19.92
N SER A 78 2.10 -9.62 20.08
CA SER A 78 1.00 -8.89 20.71
C SER A 78 -0.14 -8.57 19.74
N ASN A 79 0.01 -8.89 18.45
CA ASN A 79 -1.03 -8.70 17.45
C ASN A 79 -2.16 -9.74 17.65
N ILE A 80 -3.29 -9.27 18.17
CA ILE A 80 -4.46 -10.09 18.47
C ILE A 80 -5.43 -10.23 17.29
N TYR A 81 -5.17 -9.55 16.18
CA TYR A 81 -6.09 -9.46 15.05
C TYR A 81 -5.93 -10.64 14.09
N LYS A 82 -7.05 -11.18 13.61
CA LYS A 82 -7.07 -12.39 12.76
C LYS A 82 -6.87 -12.11 11.27
N ASN A 83 -7.07 -10.88 10.85
CA ASN A 83 -6.97 -10.41 9.46
C ASN A 83 -5.55 -9.98 9.09
N VAL A 84 -4.54 -10.61 9.69
CA VAL A 84 -3.13 -10.31 9.50
C VAL A 84 -2.46 -11.52 8.85
N VAL A 85 -1.80 -11.27 7.73
CA VAL A 85 -1.00 -12.25 6.98
C VAL A 85 0.46 -11.89 7.21
N PHE A 86 1.21 -12.84 7.75
CA PHE A 86 2.63 -12.68 7.99
C PHE A 86 3.44 -13.15 6.77
N VAL A 87 4.35 -12.31 6.28
CA VAL A 87 5.38 -12.69 5.29
C VAL A 87 6.72 -12.82 6.00
N GLN A 88 7.49 -13.88 5.68
CA GLN A 88 8.72 -14.19 6.42
C GLN A 88 9.78 -13.10 6.34
N THR A 89 9.90 -12.46 5.17
CA THR A 89 10.95 -11.47 4.91
C THR A 89 10.52 -10.52 3.80
N LEU A 90 11.06 -9.30 3.81
CA LEU A 90 10.89 -8.32 2.73
C LEU A 90 11.65 -8.71 1.44
N GLU A 91 12.53 -9.70 1.51
CA GLU A 91 13.22 -10.29 0.35
C GLU A 91 12.31 -11.22 -0.46
N ASP A 92 11.24 -11.75 0.15
CA ASP A 92 10.32 -12.67 -0.50
C ASP A 92 9.23 -11.92 -1.30
N LEU A 93 9.67 -11.15 -2.30
CA LEU A 93 8.77 -10.43 -3.19
C LEU A 93 7.86 -11.37 -3.97
N THR A 94 8.25 -12.64 -4.16
CA THR A 94 7.41 -13.67 -4.78
C THR A 94 6.23 -14.02 -3.88
N GLY A 95 6.47 -14.37 -2.61
CA GLY A 95 5.43 -14.67 -1.63
C GLY A 95 4.51 -13.48 -1.40
N ILE A 96 5.07 -12.27 -1.30
CA ILE A 96 4.30 -11.02 -1.23
C ILE A 96 3.40 -10.87 -2.47
N SER A 97 3.94 -11.09 -3.67
CA SER A 97 3.18 -10.99 -4.92
C SER A 97 2.04 -12.00 -4.99
N ILE A 98 2.23 -13.22 -4.51
CA ILE A 98 1.16 -14.25 -4.47
C ILE A 98 -0.02 -13.79 -3.61
N VAL A 99 0.25 -13.21 -2.44
CA VAL A 99 -0.81 -12.71 -1.54
C VAL A 99 -1.54 -11.52 -2.17
N LEU A 100 -0.78 -10.57 -2.74
CA LEU A 100 -1.36 -9.42 -3.45
C LEU A 100 -2.20 -9.87 -4.65
N GLU A 101 -1.69 -10.81 -5.45
CA GLU A 101 -2.37 -11.32 -6.64
C GLU A 101 -3.66 -12.03 -6.29
N ALA A 102 -3.65 -12.89 -5.28
CA ALA A 102 -4.86 -13.57 -4.80
C ALA A 102 -5.95 -12.56 -4.39
N PHE A 103 -5.58 -11.51 -3.65
CA PHE A 103 -6.52 -10.44 -3.28
C PHE A 103 -6.99 -9.64 -4.50
N ILE A 104 -6.09 -9.26 -5.41
CA ILE A 104 -6.41 -8.44 -6.59
C ILE A 104 -7.27 -9.21 -7.61
N GLN A 105 -7.11 -10.52 -7.74
CA GLN A 105 -7.90 -11.34 -8.68
C GLN A 105 -9.24 -11.82 -8.11
N GLU A 106 -9.46 -11.71 -6.80
CA GLU A 106 -10.74 -12.10 -6.18
C GLU A 106 -11.91 -11.36 -6.84
N PRO A 107 -12.91 -12.06 -7.41
CA PRO A 107 -14.07 -11.43 -8.03
C PRO A 107 -14.89 -10.67 -7.00
N SER A 108 -14.79 -9.34 -6.98
CA SER A 108 -15.56 -8.54 -6.02
C SER A 108 -15.78 -7.10 -6.48
N GLN A 109 -16.46 -6.37 -5.60
CA GLN A 109 -16.62 -4.92 -5.57
C GLN A 109 -15.30 -4.14 -5.76
N GLU A 110 -15.40 -2.84 -6.05
CA GLU A 110 -14.24 -1.94 -6.06
C GLU A 110 -13.39 -2.16 -4.80
N LYS A 111 -12.08 -2.29 -4.94
CA LYS A 111 -11.13 -2.61 -3.87
C LYS A 111 -9.86 -1.77 -3.98
N TYR A 112 -9.03 -1.77 -2.94
CA TYR A 112 -7.74 -1.07 -2.97
C TYR A 112 -6.59 -1.92 -2.40
N VAL A 113 -5.40 -1.67 -2.92
CA VAL A 113 -4.13 -2.14 -2.38
C VAL A 113 -3.30 -0.92 -1.99
N LEU A 114 -2.79 -0.91 -0.77
CA LEU A 114 -1.87 0.09 -0.26
C LEU A 114 -0.56 -0.57 0.17
N ILE A 115 0.57 -0.10 -0.33
CA ILE A 115 1.91 -0.60 0.03
C ILE A 115 2.75 0.54 0.60
N ASP A 116 3.29 0.35 1.81
CA ASP A 116 4.21 1.29 2.43
C ASP A 116 5.46 0.59 2.96
N SER A 117 6.66 1.19 2.94
CA SER A 117 7.13 2.07 1.88
C SER A 117 8.00 1.27 0.91
N LEU A 118 8.03 1.70 -0.35
CA LEU A 118 8.93 1.14 -1.36
C LEU A 118 10.41 1.30 -0.97
N ASP A 119 10.73 2.21 -0.02
CA ASP A 119 12.11 2.43 0.42
C ASP A 119 12.68 1.18 1.07
N LEU A 120 11.90 0.50 1.92
CA LEU A 120 12.36 -0.72 2.59
C LEU A 120 12.49 -1.87 1.60
N LEU A 121 11.53 -2.05 0.68
CA LEU A 121 11.67 -3.06 -0.36
C LEU A 121 12.97 -2.88 -1.16
N LYS A 122 13.35 -1.64 -1.49
CA LYS A 122 14.64 -1.32 -2.14
C LYS A 122 15.87 -1.57 -1.27
N MET A 123 15.74 -1.46 0.05
CA MET A 123 16.88 -1.72 0.95
C MET A 123 17.19 -3.20 1.06
N TYR A 124 16.18 -4.07 0.97
CA TYR A 124 16.33 -5.52 1.07
C TYR A 124 16.49 -6.22 -0.28
N ASN A 125 16.15 -5.57 -1.39
CA ASN A 125 16.15 -6.18 -2.71
C ASN A 125 16.94 -5.36 -3.72
N ASN A 126 17.37 -6.01 -4.80
CA ASN A 126 17.90 -5.30 -5.96
C ASN A 126 16.82 -4.37 -6.54
N GLN A 127 17.20 -3.14 -6.88
CA GLN A 127 16.31 -2.12 -7.43
C GLN A 127 15.54 -2.58 -8.68
N GLU A 128 16.13 -3.39 -9.54
CA GLU A 128 15.48 -3.94 -10.74
C GLU A 128 14.35 -4.92 -10.37
N ILE A 129 14.55 -5.73 -9.34
CA ILE A 129 13.52 -6.66 -8.85
C ILE A 129 12.34 -5.85 -8.26
N VAL A 130 12.63 -4.80 -7.49
CA VAL A 130 11.56 -3.92 -6.95
C VAL A 130 10.84 -3.18 -8.07
N PHE A 131 11.55 -2.77 -9.12
CA PHE A 131 10.93 -2.15 -10.29
C PHE A 131 9.94 -3.09 -10.97
N ASN A 132 10.35 -4.34 -11.23
CA ASN A 132 9.49 -5.37 -11.83
C ASN A 132 8.29 -5.68 -10.93
N PHE A 133 8.49 -5.74 -9.61
CA PHE A 133 7.41 -5.90 -8.63
C PHE A 133 6.38 -4.75 -8.72
N VAL A 134 6.85 -3.50 -8.72
CA VAL A 134 5.97 -2.33 -8.83
C VAL A 134 5.19 -2.35 -10.14
N GLU A 135 5.86 -2.65 -11.26
CA GLU A 135 5.23 -2.77 -12.58
C GLU A 135 4.13 -3.84 -12.57
N GLN A 136 4.45 -5.06 -12.14
CA GLN A 136 3.53 -6.19 -12.10
C GLN A 136 2.29 -5.89 -11.27
N ILE A 137 2.46 -5.40 -10.04
CA ILE A 137 1.33 -5.11 -9.14
C ILE A 137 0.46 -3.98 -9.69
N THR A 138 1.07 -2.95 -10.28
CA THR A 138 0.32 -1.82 -10.84
C THR A 138 -0.48 -2.23 -12.08
N GLN A 139 0.10 -3.05 -12.97
CA GLN A 139 -0.59 -3.62 -14.11
C GLN A 139 -1.74 -4.53 -13.68
N LEU A 140 -1.50 -5.41 -12.70
CA LEU A 140 -2.51 -6.32 -12.18
C LEU A 140 -3.68 -5.56 -11.55
N CYS A 141 -3.41 -4.52 -10.76
CA CYS A 141 -4.44 -3.64 -10.21
C CYS A 141 -5.28 -2.99 -11.32
N THR A 142 -4.64 -2.50 -12.38
CA THR A 142 -5.31 -1.87 -13.52
C THR A 142 -6.26 -2.83 -14.23
N LEU A 143 -5.78 -4.04 -14.54
CA LEU A 143 -6.57 -5.08 -15.22
C LEU A 143 -7.79 -5.52 -14.40
N ASN A 144 -7.65 -5.54 -13.07
CA ASN A 144 -8.69 -6.00 -12.14
C ASN A 144 -9.46 -4.86 -11.46
N LYS A 145 -9.38 -3.63 -12.00
CA LYS A 145 -10.12 -2.47 -11.49
C LYS A 145 -9.93 -2.20 -9.98
N THR A 146 -8.71 -2.44 -9.50
CA THR A 146 -8.31 -2.23 -8.10
C THR A 146 -7.52 -0.93 -7.99
N ASN A 147 -7.83 -0.09 -7.01
CA ASN A 147 -7.05 1.10 -6.72
C ASN A 147 -5.68 0.70 -6.16
N CYS A 148 -4.60 1.22 -6.75
CA CYS A 148 -3.24 0.91 -6.32
C CYS A 148 -2.59 2.17 -5.75
N ILE A 149 -2.18 2.10 -4.49
CA ILE A 149 -1.48 3.19 -3.82
C ILE A 149 -0.15 2.65 -3.33
N MET A 150 0.94 3.25 -3.77
CA MET A 150 2.28 2.94 -3.26
C MET A 150 2.91 4.18 -2.68
N MET A 151 3.60 4.05 -1.56
CA MET A 151 4.25 5.16 -0.87
C MET A 151 5.77 5.01 -0.83
N THR A 152 6.48 6.13 -0.93
CA THR A 152 7.93 6.22 -0.70
C THR A 152 8.21 7.50 0.08
N SER A 153 9.22 7.46 0.94
CA SER A 153 9.64 8.59 1.75
C SER A 153 10.88 9.31 1.26
N LYS A 154 11.64 8.68 0.36
CA LYS A 154 12.84 9.28 -0.22
C LYS A 154 12.50 10.08 -1.48
N LYS A 155 13.15 11.23 -1.61
CA LYS A 155 13.25 11.94 -2.89
C LYS A 155 14.12 11.09 -3.84
N ASP A 156 13.94 11.32 -5.14
CA ASP A 156 14.51 10.48 -6.20
C ASP A 156 16.02 10.63 -6.40
N GLU A 157 16.81 10.22 -5.41
CA GLU A 157 18.28 10.35 -5.45
C GLU A 157 18.94 9.34 -6.39
N ASP A 158 18.35 8.15 -6.55
CA ASP A 158 18.88 7.04 -7.34
C ASP A 158 18.12 6.80 -8.66
N GLY A 159 17.24 7.73 -9.05
CA GLY A 159 16.42 7.65 -10.26
C GLY A 159 15.32 6.58 -10.21
N PHE A 160 15.13 5.89 -9.08
CA PHE A 160 14.09 4.88 -8.93
C PHE A 160 12.68 5.45 -9.14
N VAL A 161 12.37 6.58 -8.49
CA VAL A 161 11.05 7.21 -8.59
C VAL A 161 10.79 7.68 -10.02
N THR A 162 11.80 8.24 -10.70
CA THR A 162 11.71 8.59 -12.12
C THR A 162 11.38 7.37 -12.98
N LYS A 163 11.98 6.21 -12.69
CA LYS A 163 11.72 4.97 -13.42
C LYS A 163 10.31 4.43 -13.19
N ILE A 164 9.80 4.41 -11.96
CA ILE A 164 8.47 3.82 -11.66
C ILE A 164 7.30 4.77 -11.91
N LYS A 165 7.54 6.09 -11.93
CA LYS A 165 6.50 7.12 -12.14
C LYS A 165 5.58 6.85 -13.34
N PRO A 166 6.06 6.40 -14.52
CA PRO A 166 5.21 6.09 -15.67
C PRO A 166 4.14 5.02 -15.42
N PHE A 167 4.29 4.17 -14.41
CA PHE A 167 3.27 3.17 -14.05
C PHE A 167 2.07 3.77 -13.33
N PHE A 168 2.24 4.96 -12.76
CA PHE A 168 1.20 5.61 -11.96
C PHE A 168 0.51 6.71 -12.76
N LYS A 169 -0.82 6.75 -12.66
CA LYS A 169 -1.65 7.79 -13.29
C LYS A 169 -1.40 9.16 -12.64
N LYS A 170 -1.12 9.18 -11.35
CA LYS A 170 -0.80 10.40 -10.61
C LYS A 170 0.34 10.16 -9.64
N VAL A 171 1.18 11.18 -9.51
CA VAL A 171 2.19 11.26 -8.46
C VAL A 171 1.82 12.42 -7.54
N LEU A 172 1.70 12.14 -6.24
CA LEU A 172 1.37 13.12 -5.22
C LEU A 172 2.58 13.38 -4.34
N PHE A 173 2.80 14.63 -3.98
CA PHE A 173 3.89 15.06 -3.11
C PHE A 173 3.33 15.63 -1.82
N LYS A 174 3.91 15.23 -0.69
CA LYS A 174 3.69 15.84 0.62
C LYS A 174 5.04 15.84 1.33
N VAL A 175 5.76 16.92 1.03
CA VAL A 175 7.08 17.30 1.53
C VAL A 175 6.98 18.55 2.38
#